data_AF-A0A921IU12-F1
#
_entry.id   AF-A0A921IU12-F1
#
_cell.length_a   1.000
_cell.length_b   1.000
_cell.length_c   1.000
_cell.angle_alpha   90.00
_cell.angle_beta   90.00
_cell.angle_gamma   90.00
#
_symmetry.space_group_name_H-M   'P 1'
#
loop_
_entity.id
_entity.type
_entity.pdbx_description
1 polymer ?
#
loop_
_entity_poly.entity_id
_entity_poly.type
_entity_poly.pdbx_seq_one_letter_code
_entity_poly.pdbx_strand_id
1 'polypeptide(L)'
;MDMNKDRCVLIGVAIAIALIVCLLIPYTHWDTDIVSGRLVSEGTIVERSDDAIAVRLYTMTASNDMIETNTFLVLQGYIPDDAYMGQRVRIGYSSSDGLYANPDQTVQVSYYVDGNVLTGLILDWLIPFQSAKTDLQIVDIQSDGSLLAYNMLS
;
A
#
# COMPACT_ATOMS: atom_id res chain seq x y z
N MET A 1 -32.79 -24.13 -30.14
CA MET A 1 -31.99 -24.07 -28.90
C MET A 1 -30.54 -24.13 -29.36
N ASP A 2 -29.87 -22.99 -29.33
CA ASP A 2 -28.58 -22.80 -29.99
C ASP A 2 -27.47 -23.24 -29.03
N MET A 3 -26.93 -24.44 -29.24
CA MET A 3 -25.98 -25.09 -28.33
C MET A 3 -24.78 -24.22 -27.95
N ASN A 4 -24.35 -23.32 -28.83
CA ASN A 4 -23.26 -22.40 -28.55
C ASN A 4 -23.68 -21.26 -27.62
N LYS A 5 -24.91 -20.74 -27.78
CA LYS A 5 -25.47 -19.71 -26.91
C LYS A 5 -25.70 -20.25 -25.50
N ASP A 6 -26.20 -21.47 -25.36
CA ASP A 6 -26.44 -22.10 -24.06
C ASP A 6 -25.14 -22.41 -23.31
N ARG A 7 -24.07 -22.79 -24.03
CA ARG A 7 -22.72 -22.96 -23.44
C ARG A 7 -22.10 -21.64 -22.97
N CYS A 8 -22.21 -20.57 -23.75
CA CYS A 8 -21.74 -19.25 -23.33
C CYS A 8 -22.48 -18.75 -22.08
N VAL A 9 -23.78 -19.01 -21.97
CA VAL A 9 -24.57 -18.68 -20.78
C VAL A 9 -24.10 -19.48 -19.56
N LEU A 10 -23.90 -20.79 -19.69
CA LEU A 10 -23.39 -21.64 -18.61
C LEU A 10 -22.00 -21.23 -18.13
N ILE A 11 -21.09 -20.91 -19.04
CA ILE A 11 -19.75 -20.41 -18.71
C ILE A 11 -19.85 -19.06 -17.99
N GLY A 12 -20.68 -18.15 -18.47
CA GLY A 12 -20.91 -16.85 -17.83
C GLY A 12 -21.43 -16.98 -16.39
N VAL A 13 -22.37 -17.90 -16.15
CA VAL A 13 -22.89 -18.20 -14.81
C VAL A 13 -21.80 -18.79 -13.92
N ALA A 14 -21.00 -19.73 -14.42
CA ALA A 14 -19.90 -20.32 -13.65
C ALA A 14 -18.85 -19.27 -13.25
N ILE A 15 -18.48 -18.37 -14.16
CA ILE A 15 -17.57 -17.25 -13.87
C ILE A 15 -18.17 -16.32 -12.82
N ALA A 16 -19.45 -15.96 -12.94
CA ALA A 16 -20.11 -15.09 -11.97
C ALA A 16 -20.11 -15.71 -10.56
N ILE A 17 -20.41 -17.01 -10.44
CA ILE A 17 -20.35 -17.72 -9.16
C ILE A 17 -18.93 -17.72 -8.61
N ALA A 18 -17.91 -17.99 -9.44
CA ALA A 18 -16.52 -17.97 -9.01
C ALA A 18 -16.10 -16.59 -8.48
N LEU A 19 -16.47 -15.50 -9.17
CA LEU A 19 -16.19 -14.13 -8.72
C LEU A 19 -16.89 -13.80 -7.39
N ILE A 20 -18.15 -14.25 -7.21
CA ILE A 20 -18.88 -14.09 -5.95
C ILE A 20 -18.18 -14.85 -4.82
N VAL A 21 -17.74 -16.08 -5.06
CA VAL A 21 -16.98 -16.84 -4.04
C VAL A 21 -15.67 -16.14 -3.70
N CYS A 22 -14.93 -15.61 -4.68
CA CYS A 22 -13.70 -14.86 -4.44
C CYS A 22 -13.91 -13.58 -3.61
N LEU A 23 -15.09 -12.93 -3.70
CA LEU A 23 -15.45 -11.80 -2.85
C LEU A 23 -15.62 -12.18 -1.37
N LEU A 24 -16.00 -13.44 -1.10
CA LEU A 24 -16.32 -13.91 0.24
C LEU A 24 -15.11 -14.52 0.98
N ILE A 25 -13.99 -14.75 0.28
CA ILE A 25 -12.78 -15.31 0.88
C ILE A 25 -11.90 -14.13 1.35
N PRO A 26 -11.70 -13.94 2.68
CA PRO A 26 -10.82 -12.90 3.20
C PRO A 26 -9.39 -13.10 2.71
N TYR A 27 -8.74 -12.02 2.30
CA TYR A 27 -7.36 -12.05 1.82
C TYR A 27 -6.68 -10.71 2.07
N THR A 28 -5.50 -10.76 2.67
CA THR A 28 -4.67 -9.59 2.95
C THR A 28 -3.66 -9.40 1.84
N HIS A 29 -3.55 -8.17 1.35
CA HIS A 29 -2.69 -7.83 0.22
C HIS A 29 -2.22 -6.39 0.32
N TRP A 30 -1.26 -6.06 -0.53
CA TRP A 30 -0.87 -4.68 -0.78
C TRP A 30 -1.85 -4.09 -1.79
N ASP A 31 -2.36 -2.90 -1.52
CA ASP A 31 -3.36 -2.23 -2.37
C ASP A 31 -2.82 -1.88 -3.77
N THR A 32 -1.51 -1.63 -3.86
CA THR A 32 -0.80 -1.37 -5.11
C THR A 32 0.60 -1.98 -5.08
N ASP A 33 1.07 -2.39 -6.25
CA ASP A 33 2.48 -2.71 -6.44
C ASP A 33 3.34 -1.44 -6.59
N ILE A 34 4.50 -1.46 -5.93
CA ILE A 34 5.51 -0.43 -6.13
C ILE A 34 6.21 -0.63 -7.47
N VAL A 35 6.37 0.46 -8.23
CA VAL A 35 6.98 0.42 -9.57
C VAL A 35 8.39 -0.21 -9.51
N SER A 36 8.62 -1.16 -10.41
CA SER A 36 9.91 -1.87 -10.56
C SER A 36 11.08 -0.89 -10.75
N GLY A 37 12.20 -1.14 -10.05
CA GLY A 37 13.40 -0.30 -10.07
C GLY A 37 13.51 0.69 -8.90
N ARG A 38 12.44 0.83 -8.09
CA ARG A 38 12.49 1.52 -6.80
C ARG A 38 13.00 0.58 -5.70
N LEU A 39 13.70 1.16 -4.73
CA LEU A 39 13.96 0.49 -3.46
C LEU A 39 12.69 0.58 -2.60
N VAL A 40 12.46 -0.42 -1.75
CA VAL A 40 11.27 -0.50 -0.91
C VAL A 40 11.67 -0.55 0.56
N SER A 41 11.06 0.30 1.36
CA SER A 41 11.09 0.23 2.82
C SER A 41 9.69 -0.05 3.36
N GLU A 42 9.57 -0.91 4.37
CA GLU A 42 8.30 -1.16 5.05
C GLU A 42 8.22 -0.37 6.35
N GLY A 43 7.01 -0.05 6.80
CA GLY A 43 6.76 0.65 8.05
C GLY A 43 5.34 0.53 8.56
N THR A 44 5.03 1.24 9.64
CA THR A 44 3.70 1.36 10.25
C THR A 44 3.27 2.81 10.36
N ILE A 45 2.02 3.11 10.07
CA ILE A 45 1.43 4.42 10.35
C ILE A 45 1.33 4.61 11.86
N VAL A 46 2.03 5.60 12.40
CA VAL A 46 2.00 5.95 13.83
C VAL A 46 1.15 7.19 14.11
N GLU A 47 0.90 8.01 13.08
CA GLU A 47 0.02 9.18 13.16
C GLU A 47 -0.60 9.45 11.79
N ARG A 48 -1.84 9.95 11.77
CA ARG A 48 -2.59 10.23 10.55
C ARG A 48 -3.33 11.57 10.68
N SER A 49 -3.26 12.38 9.62
CA SER A 49 -4.17 13.50 9.32
C SER A 49 -4.90 13.26 7.99
N ASP A 50 -5.65 14.27 7.53
CA ASP A 50 -6.38 14.21 6.27
C ASP A 50 -5.46 14.25 5.05
N ASP A 51 -4.30 14.90 5.16
CA ASP A 51 -3.35 15.14 4.07
C ASP A 51 -1.94 14.62 4.36
N ALA A 52 -1.68 14.04 5.53
CA ALA A 52 -0.37 13.54 5.90
C ALA A 52 -0.42 12.30 6.80
N ILE A 53 0.63 11.51 6.75
CA ILE A 53 0.86 10.36 7.64
C ILE A 53 2.29 10.40 8.18
N ALA A 54 2.46 10.03 9.43
CA ALA A 54 3.77 9.70 9.99
C ALA A 54 3.94 8.19 10.02
N VAL A 55 5.05 7.70 9.47
CA VAL A 55 5.35 6.28 9.33
C VAL A 55 6.62 5.95 10.09
N ARG A 56 6.56 4.94 10.96
CA ARG A 56 7.74 4.33 11.59
C ARG A 56 8.28 3.23 10.69
N LEU A 57 9.54 3.31 10.29
CA LEU A 57 10.15 2.34 9.38
C LEU A 57 10.61 1.07 10.11
N TYR A 58 10.66 -0.04 9.40
CA TYR A 58 11.23 -1.30 9.85
C TYR A 58 12.64 -1.49 9.29
N THR A 59 13.50 -2.18 10.04
CA THR A 59 14.70 -2.81 9.51
C THR A 59 14.40 -4.27 9.30
N MET A 60 14.56 -4.75 8.06
CA MET A 60 14.51 -6.17 7.77
C MET A 60 15.80 -6.82 8.25
N THR A 61 15.70 -7.72 9.22
CA THR A 61 16.79 -8.66 9.50
C THR A 61 16.78 -9.80 8.49
N ALA A 62 17.84 -10.61 8.44
CA ALA A 62 17.91 -11.77 7.54
C ALA A 62 16.87 -12.87 7.87
N SER A 63 16.27 -12.84 9.07
CA SER A 63 15.01 -13.50 9.39
C SER A 63 13.85 -12.56 9.07
N ASN A 64 12.71 -13.10 8.63
CA ASN A 64 11.46 -12.35 8.36
C ASN A 64 10.90 -11.56 9.58
N ASP A 65 11.65 -11.45 10.66
CA ASP A 65 11.34 -10.62 11.80
C ASP A 65 11.52 -9.15 11.41
N MET A 66 10.43 -8.40 11.52
CA MET A 66 10.46 -6.95 11.32
C MET A 66 10.83 -6.31 12.66
N ILE A 67 11.98 -5.66 12.72
CA ILE A 67 12.37 -4.87 13.89
C ILE A 67 12.02 -3.42 13.60
N GLU A 68 11.15 -2.84 14.44
CA GLU A 68 10.85 -1.42 14.37
C GLU A 68 12.11 -0.59 14.60
N THR A 69 12.35 0.35 13.70
CA THR A 69 13.39 1.35 13.87
C THR A 69 12.84 2.56 14.60
N ASN A 70 13.73 3.31 15.24
CA ASN A 70 13.43 4.65 15.75
C ASN A 70 13.48 5.72 14.64
N THR A 71 13.18 5.31 13.39
CA THR A 71 13.13 6.20 12.23
C THR A 71 11.69 6.45 11.82
N PHE A 72 11.34 7.72 11.73
CA PHE A 72 10.03 8.23 11.37
C PHE A 72 10.13 9.06 10.10
N LEU A 73 9.14 8.88 9.24
CA LEU A 73 9.00 9.55 7.96
C LEU A 73 7.63 10.23 7.91
N VAL A 74 7.59 11.52 7.61
CA VAL A 74 6.33 12.22 7.33
C VAL A 74 6.13 12.30 5.84
N LEU A 75 4.97 11.82 5.42
CA LEU A 75 4.54 11.78 4.04
C LEU A 75 3.29 12.63 3.89
N GLN A 76 3.29 13.58 2.95
CA GLN A 76 2.16 14.46 2.68
C GLN A 76 1.63 14.24 1.26
N GLY A 77 0.31 14.29 1.10
CA GLY A 77 -0.39 14.13 -0.16
C GLY A 77 -1.80 13.60 0.06
N TYR A 78 -2.31 12.83 -0.91
CA TYR A 78 -3.63 12.20 -0.76
C TYR A 78 -3.52 10.96 0.13
N ILE A 79 -4.14 10.99 1.31
CA ILE A 79 -4.23 9.84 2.20
C ILE A 79 -5.60 9.18 2.03
N PRO A 80 -5.68 7.88 1.69
CA PRO A 80 -6.95 7.17 1.58
C PRO A 80 -7.79 7.23 2.86
N ASP A 81 -9.10 7.45 2.76
CA ASP A 81 -10.02 7.55 3.91
C ASP A 81 -10.00 6.31 4.81
N ASP A 82 -9.72 5.15 4.25
CA ASP A 82 -9.64 3.86 4.92
C ASP A 82 -8.27 3.53 5.54
N ALA A 83 -7.26 4.41 5.38
CA ALA A 83 -5.98 4.24 6.05
C ALA A 83 -6.13 4.32 7.60
N TYR A 84 -5.29 3.67 8.39
CA TYR A 84 -5.45 3.77 9.85
C TYR A 84 -4.15 3.63 10.62
N MET A 85 -4.14 4.16 11.84
CA MET A 85 -3.00 3.99 12.75
C MET A 85 -2.75 2.52 13.06
N GLY A 86 -1.50 2.08 12.97
CA GLY A 86 -1.11 0.67 13.09
C GLY A 86 -1.13 -0.10 11.77
N GLN A 87 -1.61 0.50 10.68
CA GLN A 87 -1.58 -0.14 9.37
C GLN A 87 -0.14 -0.21 8.83
N ARG A 88 0.19 -1.33 8.18
CA ARG A 88 1.48 -1.51 7.51
C ARG A 88 1.48 -0.79 6.17
N VAL A 89 2.62 -0.20 5.84
CA VAL A 89 2.83 0.50 4.56
C VAL A 89 4.16 0.10 3.93
N ARG A 90 4.21 0.18 2.60
CA ARG A 90 5.41 0.06 1.77
C ARG A 90 5.69 1.39 1.12
N ILE A 91 6.93 1.83 1.20
CA ILE A 91 7.39 3.11 0.65
C ILE A 91 8.44 2.80 -0.42
N GLY A 92 8.08 3.07 -1.67
CA GLY A 92 8.90 2.95 -2.85
C GLY A 92 9.61 4.25 -3.18
N TYR A 93 10.94 4.26 -3.15
CA TYR A 93 11.77 5.44 -3.40
C TYR A 93 12.83 5.18 -4.47
N SER A 94 13.35 6.26 -5.04
CA SER A 94 14.35 6.20 -6.10
C SER A 94 15.64 5.55 -5.59
N SER A 95 16.17 4.58 -6.34
CA SER A 95 17.43 3.91 -6.01
C SER A 95 18.65 4.83 -6.17
N SER A 96 18.58 5.84 -7.05
CA SER A 96 19.65 6.82 -7.22
C SER A 96 19.68 7.86 -6.11
N ASP A 97 18.52 8.23 -5.57
CA ASP A 97 18.41 9.28 -4.56
C ASP A 97 18.45 8.72 -3.14
N GLY A 98 18.02 7.46 -2.94
CA GLY A 98 17.90 6.85 -1.61
C GLY A 98 16.82 7.53 -0.76
N LEU A 99 16.26 6.82 0.24
CA LEU A 99 15.13 7.35 1.02
C LEU A 99 15.49 8.63 1.79
N TYR A 100 16.74 8.72 2.26
CA TYR A 100 17.21 9.80 3.13
C TYR A 100 18.05 10.86 2.42
N ALA A 101 18.48 10.62 1.18
CA ALA A 101 19.44 11.51 0.52
C ALA A 101 18.76 12.62 -0.30
N ASN A 102 17.48 12.47 -0.64
CA ASN A 102 16.67 13.53 -1.24
C ASN A 102 15.31 13.65 -0.54
N PRO A 103 15.15 14.57 0.43
CA PRO A 103 13.89 14.79 1.13
C PRO A 103 12.83 15.45 0.24
N ASP A 104 13.20 16.05 -0.90
CA ASP A 104 12.24 16.66 -1.83
C ASP A 104 11.62 15.65 -2.81
N GLN A 105 11.99 14.37 -2.71
CA GLN A 105 11.50 13.35 -3.63
C GLN A 105 10.04 12.95 -3.34
N THR A 106 9.34 12.55 -4.39
CA THR A 106 8.05 11.88 -4.29
C THR A 106 8.25 10.37 -4.16
N VAL A 107 7.69 9.80 -3.11
CA VAL A 107 7.68 8.36 -2.85
C VAL A 107 6.32 7.76 -3.18
N GLN A 108 6.34 6.52 -3.62
CA GLN A 108 5.11 5.77 -3.83
C GLN A 108 4.78 5.00 -2.56
N VAL A 109 3.55 5.10 -2.08
CA VAL A 109 3.09 4.44 -0.86
C VAL A 109 2.03 3.42 -1.19
N SER A 110 2.23 2.21 -0.69
CA SER A 110 1.30 1.09 -0.78
C SER A 110 0.86 0.70 0.63
N TYR A 111 -0.44 0.50 0.82
CA TYR A 111 -1.07 0.20 2.09
C TYR A 111 -1.39 -1.28 2.18
N TYR A 112 -1.15 -1.88 3.34
CA TYR A 112 -1.54 -3.25 3.61
C TYR A 112 -3.02 -3.28 4.00
N VAL A 113 -3.84 -3.93 3.18
CA VAL A 113 -5.30 -3.89 3.28
C VAL A 113 -5.88 -5.27 3.55
N ASP A 114 -6.88 -5.31 4.42
CA ASP A 114 -7.74 -6.46 4.65
C ASP A 114 -8.87 -6.42 3.61
N GLY A 115 -8.78 -7.26 2.58
CA GLY A 115 -9.79 -7.35 1.54
C GLY A 115 -10.17 -8.79 1.24
N ASN A 116 -10.30 -9.11 -0.04
CA ASN A 116 -10.70 -10.44 -0.49
C ASN A 116 -9.87 -10.88 -1.71
N VAL A 117 -10.01 -12.17 -2.06
CA VAL A 117 -9.25 -12.76 -3.17
C VAL A 117 -9.54 -12.07 -4.50
N LEU A 118 -10.74 -11.52 -4.69
CA LEU A 118 -11.05 -10.77 -5.90
C LEU A 118 -10.21 -9.49 -5.98
N THR A 119 -10.16 -8.68 -4.91
CA THR A 119 -9.43 -7.42 -4.91
C THR A 119 -7.92 -7.63 -4.95
N GLY A 120 -7.40 -8.57 -4.17
CA GLY A 120 -5.95 -8.74 -4.00
C GLY A 120 -5.23 -9.62 -5.01
N LEU A 121 -5.94 -10.22 -5.97
CA LEU A 121 -5.31 -11.09 -6.98
C LEU A 121 -5.92 -10.90 -8.37
N ILE A 122 -7.25 -10.90 -8.45
CA ILE A 122 -7.94 -10.85 -9.75
C ILE A 122 -7.96 -9.42 -10.29
N LEU A 123 -8.30 -8.43 -9.46
CA LEU A 123 -8.34 -7.02 -9.86
C LEU A 123 -6.96 -6.46 -10.15
N ASP A 124 -5.97 -6.81 -9.33
CA ASP A 124 -4.57 -6.43 -9.53
C ASP A 124 -4.02 -6.91 -10.88
N TRP A 125 -4.34 -8.16 -11.27
CA TRP A 125 -3.97 -8.69 -12.59
C TRP A 125 -4.67 -7.98 -13.76
N LEU A 126 -5.90 -7.49 -13.56
CA LEU A 126 -6.70 -6.84 -14.61
C LEU A 126 -6.39 -5.35 -14.77
N ILE A 127 -6.01 -4.66 -13.69
CA ILE A 127 -5.71 -3.23 -13.66
C ILE A 127 -4.45 -2.99 -12.82
N PRO A 128 -3.26 -3.28 -13.37
CA PRO A 128 -2.00 -3.27 -12.61
C PRO A 128 -1.53 -1.86 -12.17
N PHE A 129 -2.27 -0.80 -12.49
CA PHE A 129 -1.85 0.57 -12.21
C PHE A 129 -3.01 1.45 -11.72
N GLN A 130 -3.24 1.47 -10.41
CA GLN A 130 -3.86 2.63 -9.75
C GLN A 130 -2.77 3.65 -9.36
N SER A 131 -1.95 4.04 -10.34
CA SER A 131 -0.68 4.78 -10.14
C SER A 131 -0.81 6.31 -10.24
N ALA A 132 -1.77 6.93 -9.55
CA ALA A 132 -1.82 8.40 -9.52
C ALA A 132 -2.14 9.03 -8.16
N LYS A 133 -2.58 8.23 -7.17
CA LYS A 133 -2.94 8.73 -5.84
C LYS A 133 -2.12 8.12 -4.70
N THR A 134 -1.07 7.38 -5.06
CA THR A 134 -0.16 6.72 -4.11
C THR A 134 1.16 7.46 -3.97
N ASP A 135 1.36 8.51 -4.76
CA ASP A 135 2.54 9.37 -4.71
C ASP A 135 2.39 10.39 -3.57
N LEU A 136 3.25 10.28 -2.56
CA LEU A 136 3.36 11.21 -1.43
C LEU A 136 4.73 11.89 -1.44
N GLN A 137 4.77 13.14 -0.98
CA GLN A 137 6.02 13.86 -0.79
C GLN A 137 6.59 13.59 0.59
N ILE A 138 7.90 13.37 0.69
CA ILE A 138 8.57 13.38 2.00
C ILE A 138 8.64 14.83 2.50
N VAL A 139 8.15 15.08 3.71
CA VAL A 139 8.18 16.44 4.30
C VAL A 139 9.11 16.52 5.50
N ASP A 140 9.29 15.41 6.21
CA ASP A 140 10.26 15.32 7.31
C ASP A 140 10.78 13.89 7.50
N ILE A 141 12.01 13.80 8.01
CA ILE A 141 12.69 12.54 8.34
C ILE A 141 13.37 12.72 9.69
N GLN A 142 13.01 11.91 10.68
CA GLN A 142 13.72 11.84 11.96
C GLN A 142 14.20 10.42 12.25
N SER A 143 15.43 10.29 12.74
CA SER A 143 16.05 8.99 13.05
C SER A 143 16.56 8.89 14.50
N ASP A 144 16.25 9.86 15.36
CA ASP A 144 16.84 9.99 16.70
C ASP A 144 15.98 9.45 17.84
N GLY A 145 14.82 8.86 17.53
CA GLY A 145 13.95 8.22 18.53
C GLY A 145 13.16 9.20 19.41
N SER A 146 13.10 10.48 19.06
CA SER A 146 12.09 11.37 19.63
C SER A 146 10.70 11.00 19.08
N LEU A 147 9.72 10.87 19.96
CA LEU A 147 8.32 10.75 19.58
C LEU A 147 7.91 12.09 18.98
N LEU A 148 7.66 12.09 17.68
CA LEU A 148 7.09 13.23 17.01
C LEU A 148 5.70 13.48 17.59
N ALA A 149 5.56 14.55 18.36
CA ALA A 149 4.26 15.15 18.63
C ALA A 149 3.99 16.09 17.46
N TYR A 150 3.49 15.56 16.35
CA TYR A 150 2.98 16.46 15.31
C TYR A 150 1.68 17.05 15.84
N ASN A 151 1.66 18.37 16.03
CA ASN A 151 0.41 19.08 15.82
C ASN A 151 0.20 19.09 14.31
N MET A 152 -0.28 17.96 13.77
CA MET A 152 -0.88 17.92 12.44
C MET A 152 -2.13 18.82 12.55
N LEU A 153 -1.98 20.11 12.30
CA LEU A 153 -3.08 21.05 12.39
C LEU A 153 -4.11 20.67 11.33
N SER A 154 -5.31 20.35 11.82
CA SER A 154 -6.52 20.03 11.04
C SER A 154 -6.87 21.07 10.00
#